data_AF-A0A1H4EDJ4-F1
#
_entry.id   AF-A0A1H4EDJ4-F1
#
_cell.length_a   1.000
_cell.length_b   1.000
_cell.length_c   1.000
_cell.angle_alpha   90.00
_cell.angle_beta   90.00
_cell.angle_gamma   90.00
#
_symmetry.space_group_name_H-M   'P 1'
#
loop_
_entity.id
_entity.type
_entity.pdbx_description
1 polymer ?
#
loop_
_entity_poly.entity_id
_entity_poly.type
_entity_poly.pdbx_seq_one_letter_code
_entity_poly.pdbx_strand_id
1 'polypeptide(L)'
;MIYFGTKKDKMTVEAFLPLVVEFWEIEVRTNGQRSRPNEGDPERYQELREEIARKTPSIIHISRRAGIPDVLHSYPAPAVGGPVIPVNIYESILQDDSHGHIPNQRKLDTINKLIGQLEGKIEFEFKKAVNPFFWFGVLLEKILRIPFWLLSKTGFEISKVEDHFLGKLFKLIEIVALLYISLRLGIPDEWVTTLLGGVGK
;
A
#
# COMPACT_ATOMS: atom_id res chain seq x y z
N MET A 1 6.06 5.72 -10.57
CA MET A 1 4.65 5.29 -10.73
C MET A 1 4.32 4.30 -9.62
N ILE A 2 3.42 4.68 -8.70
CA ILE A 2 3.12 3.88 -7.51
C ILE A 2 2.46 2.53 -7.89
N TYR A 3 1.58 2.55 -8.91
CA TYR A 3 0.89 1.36 -9.44
C TYR A 3 1.80 0.15 -9.75
N PHE A 4 2.84 0.35 -10.58
CA PHE A 4 3.72 -0.75 -10.98
C PHE A 4 4.53 -1.32 -9.81
N GLY A 5 4.89 -0.46 -8.83
CA GLY A 5 5.52 -0.90 -7.59
C GLY A 5 4.61 -1.84 -6.80
N THR A 6 3.38 -1.42 -6.53
CA THR A 6 2.39 -2.23 -5.81
C THR A 6 2.07 -3.53 -6.53
N LYS A 7 2.01 -3.52 -7.87
CA LYS A 7 1.81 -4.74 -8.68
C LYS A 7 2.96 -5.72 -8.52
N LYS A 8 4.21 -5.24 -8.55
CA LYS A 8 5.40 -6.06 -8.32
C LYS A 8 5.44 -6.63 -6.89
N ASP A 9 5.05 -5.83 -5.91
CA ASP A 9 4.95 -6.27 -4.52
C ASP A 9 3.93 -7.42 -4.39
N LYS A 10 2.74 -7.26 -4.99
CA LYS A 10 1.69 -8.29 -5.00
C LYS A 10 2.23 -9.61 -5.56
N MET A 11 2.85 -9.58 -6.74
CA MET A 11 3.45 -10.78 -7.35
C MET A 11 4.49 -11.43 -6.45
N THR A 12 5.27 -10.63 -5.71
CA THR A 12 6.29 -11.13 -4.78
C THR A 12 5.64 -11.87 -3.60
N VAL A 13 4.55 -11.33 -3.04
CA VAL A 13 3.81 -11.95 -1.93
C VAL A 13 3.04 -13.19 -2.39
N GLU A 14 2.41 -13.14 -3.55
CA GLU A 14 1.71 -14.29 -4.14
C GLU A 14 2.66 -15.46 -4.42
N ALA A 15 3.88 -15.17 -4.90
CA ALA A 15 4.90 -16.19 -5.11
C ALA A 15 5.47 -16.75 -3.80
N PHE A 16 5.36 -16.02 -2.69
CA PHE A 16 5.84 -16.45 -1.38
C PHE A 16 4.89 -17.45 -0.71
N LEU A 17 3.58 -17.27 -0.87
CA LEU A 17 2.56 -18.13 -0.27
C LEU A 17 2.73 -19.65 -0.57
N PRO A 18 2.87 -20.11 -1.83
CA PRO A 18 3.01 -21.53 -2.12
C PRO A 18 4.29 -22.13 -1.52
N LEU A 19 5.38 -21.36 -1.41
CA LEU A 19 6.62 -21.82 -0.79
C LEU A 19 6.40 -22.15 0.69
N VAL A 20 5.67 -21.30 1.39
CA VAL A 20 5.34 -21.47 2.81
C VAL A 20 4.45 -22.70 3.02
N VAL A 21 3.45 -22.89 2.16
CA VAL A 21 2.57 -24.05 2.21
C VAL A 21 3.35 -25.34 1.96
N GLU A 22 4.17 -25.39 0.90
CA GLU A 22 5.00 -26.55 0.57
C GLU A 22 5.98 -26.88 1.70
N PHE A 23 6.62 -25.86 2.28
CA PHE A 23 7.55 -26.02 3.41
C PHE A 23 6.88 -26.71 4.60
N TRP A 24 5.68 -26.26 5.01
CA TRP A 24 4.98 -26.88 6.14
C TRP A 24 4.42 -28.27 5.81
N GLU A 25 4.02 -28.54 4.57
CA GLU A 25 3.61 -29.88 4.16
C GLU A 25 4.77 -30.88 4.29
N ILE A 26 5.96 -30.50 3.85
CA ILE A 26 7.17 -31.32 4.01
C ILE A 26 7.52 -31.45 5.49
N GLU A 27 7.48 -30.36 6.26
CA GLU A 27 7.76 -30.38 7.70
C GLU A 27 6.83 -31.34 8.47
N VAL A 28 5.53 -31.33 8.16
CA VAL A 28 4.54 -32.24 8.76
C VAL A 28 4.84 -33.70 8.38
N ARG A 29 5.19 -33.98 7.12
CA ARG A 29 5.58 -35.33 6.68
C ARG A 29 6.83 -35.81 7.43
N THR A 30 7.88 -35.01 7.46
CA THR A 30 9.15 -35.34 8.15
C THR A 30 8.94 -35.54 9.65
N ASN A 31 8.16 -34.70 10.31
CA ASN A 31 7.90 -34.82 11.75
C ASN A 31 6.95 -35.97 12.09
N GLY A 32 5.94 -36.24 11.25
CA GLY A 32 5.03 -37.39 11.38
C GLY A 32 5.69 -38.74 11.11
N GLN A 33 6.72 -38.77 10.26
CA GLN A 33 7.46 -39.97 9.85
C GLN A 33 8.65 -40.33 10.75
N ARG A 34 8.70 -39.87 12.01
CA ARG A 34 9.66 -40.39 13.01
C ARG A 34 9.64 -41.92 13.19
N SER A 35 8.67 -42.62 12.58
CA SER A 35 8.58 -44.08 12.51
C SER A 35 9.14 -44.73 11.22
N ARG A 36 9.47 -43.98 10.15
CA ARG A 36 10.05 -44.50 8.89
C ARG A 36 11.03 -43.49 8.25
N PRO A 37 12.35 -43.69 8.37
CA PRO A 37 13.38 -42.67 8.11
C PRO A 37 13.66 -42.32 6.63
N ASN A 38 12.94 -42.86 5.64
CA ASN A 38 13.35 -42.80 4.23
C ASN A 38 12.35 -42.15 3.25
N GLU A 39 11.29 -41.48 3.71
CA GLU A 39 10.25 -40.91 2.83
C GLU A 39 10.21 -39.37 2.76
N GLY A 40 11.15 -38.68 3.41
CA GLY A 40 11.30 -37.22 3.28
C GLY A 40 12.30 -36.85 2.18
N ASP A 41 12.07 -35.70 1.52
CA ASP A 41 13.05 -35.06 0.64
C ASP A 41 13.80 -33.97 1.44
N PRO A 42 14.92 -34.32 2.12
CA PRO A 42 15.64 -33.37 2.97
C PRO A 42 16.30 -32.25 2.17
N GLU A 43 16.67 -32.50 0.91
CA GLU A 43 17.26 -31.50 0.03
C GLU A 43 16.22 -30.43 -0.29
N ARG A 44 15.01 -30.84 -0.71
CA ARG A 44 13.91 -29.91 -0.98
C ARG A 44 13.48 -29.10 0.25
N TYR A 45 13.44 -29.73 1.42
CA TYR A 45 13.14 -29.02 2.68
C TYR A 45 14.14 -27.88 2.94
N GLN A 46 15.43 -28.17 2.79
CA GLN A 46 16.50 -27.20 3.00
C GLN A 46 16.45 -26.08 1.95
N GLU A 47 16.20 -26.40 0.68
CA GLU A 47 16.02 -25.41 -0.39
C GLU A 47 14.87 -24.44 -0.07
N LEU A 48 13.70 -24.95 0.31
CA LEU A 48 12.54 -24.14 0.67
C LEU A 48 12.82 -23.25 1.87
N ARG A 49 13.49 -23.79 2.90
CA ARG A 49 13.90 -23.03 4.08
C ARG A 49 14.79 -21.85 3.70
N GLU A 50 15.77 -22.06 2.83
CA GLU A 50 16.64 -21.01 2.32
C GLU A 50 15.89 -19.98 1.47
N GLU A 51 15.01 -20.44 0.58
CA GLU A 51 14.24 -19.55 -0.29
C GLU A 51 13.30 -18.66 0.53
N ILE A 52 12.60 -19.23 1.51
CA ILE A 52 11.77 -18.50 2.46
C ILE A 52 12.63 -17.48 3.22
N ALA A 53 13.76 -17.90 3.80
CA ALA A 53 14.64 -17.02 4.55
C ALA A 53 15.11 -15.81 3.73
N ARG A 54 15.44 -16.02 2.45
CA ARG A 54 15.86 -14.93 1.54
C ARG A 54 14.72 -13.97 1.20
N LYS A 55 13.47 -14.46 1.08
CA LYS A 55 12.30 -13.65 0.74
C LYS A 55 11.70 -12.92 1.94
N THR A 56 11.78 -13.48 3.15
CA THR A 56 11.17 -12.95 4.38
C THR A 56 11.44 -11.45 4.62
N PRO A 57 12.68 -10.92 4.53
CA PRO A 57 12.93 -9.49 4.71
C PRO A 57 12.16 -8.59 3.74
N SER A 58 12.00 -9.05 2.48
CA SER A 58 11.24 -8.32 1.47
C SER A 58 9.74 -8.33 1.79
N ILE A 59 9.22 -9.47 2.26
CA ILE A 59 7.81 -9.60 2.68
C ILE A 59 7.52 -8.70 3.88
N ILE A 60 8.40 -8.66 4.88
CA ILE A 60 8.30 -7.75 6.03
C ILE A 60 8.25 -6.29 5.57
N HIS A 61 9.16 -5.90 4.68
CA HIS A 61 9.19 -4.54 4.15
C HIS A 61 7.90 -4.18 3.39
N ILE A 62 7.40 -5.08 2.54
CA ILE A 62 6.15 -4.90 1.80
C ILE A 62 4.98 -4.78 2.79
N SER A 63 4.91 -5.64 3.81
CA SER A 63 3.85 -5.64 4.82
C SER A 63 3.78 -4.32 5.59
N ARG A 64 4.93 -3.81 6.05
CA ARG A 64 5.02 -2.51 6.74
C ARG A 64 4.56 -1.34 5.86
N ARG A 65 4.99 -1.29 4.59
CA ARG A 65 4.51 -0.27 3.64
C ARG A 65 3.02 -0.43 3.32
N ALA A 66 2.51 -1.67 3.32
CA ALA A 66 1.11 -1.95 3.09
C ALA A 66 0.22 -1.49 4.26
N GLY A 67 0.81 -1.33 5.46
CA GLY A 67 0.10 -0.99 6.70
C GLY A 67 -0.50 -2.21 7.38
N ILE A 68 0.01 -3.41 7.09
CA ILE A 68 -0.42 -4.65 7.74
C ILE A 68 0.46 -4.91 8.96
N PRO A 69 -0.12 -5.16 10.15
CA PRO A 69 0.66 -5.52 11.33
C PRO A 69 1.44 -6.82 11.11
N ASP A 70 2.77 -6.75 11.24
CA ASP A 70 3.71 -7.86 11.05
C ASP A 70 4.27 -8.40 12.38
N VAL A 71 4.01 -7.70 13.51
CA VAL A 71 4.51 -8.05 14.84
C VAL A 71 3.37 -8.41 15.78
N LEU A 72 3.50 -9.55 16.45
CA LEU A 72 2.65 -9.97 17.57
C LEU A 72 3.44 -9.89 18.88
N HIS A 73 2.75 -9.58 19.96
CA HIS A 73 3.36 -9.58 21.30
C HIS A 73 3.03 -10.91 21.98
N SER A 74 4.05 -11.72 22.24
CA SER A 74 3.91 -12.95 23.01
C SER A 74 4.00 -12.61 24.50
N TYR A 75 2.93 -12.93 25.23
CA TYR A 75 2.85 -12.73 26.67
C TYR A 75 3.06 -14.08 27.37
N PRO A 76 4.03 -14.19 28.29
CA PRO A 76 4.17 -15.39 29.10
C PRO A 76 2.99 -15.52 30.06
N ALA A 77 2.78 -16.72 30.59
CA ALA A 77 1.75 -16.95 31.61
C ALA A 77 1.93 -15.98 32.80
N PRO A 78 0.87 -15.28 33.27
CA PRO A 78 0.99 -14.28 34.33
C PRO A 78 1.63 -14.81 35.62
N ALA A 79 1.42 -16.10 35.92
CA ALA A 79 1.96 -16.77 37.09
C ALA A 79 3.47 -17.03 37.03
N VAL A 80 4.05 -17.15 35.83
CA VAL A 80 5.50 -17.35 35.66
C VAL A 80 6.23 -16.01 35.78
N GLY A 81 5.62 -14.94 35.24
CA GLY A 81 6.28 -13.66 35.07
C GLY A 81 7.36 -13.74 33.98
N GLY A 82 7.38 -12.79 33.07
CA GLY A 82 8.40 -12.77 32.02
C GLY A 82 8.26 -11.59 31.07
N PRO A 83 9.29 -11.35 30.24
CA PRO A 83 9.26 -10.25 29.28
C PRO A 83 8.20 -10.48 28.21
N VAL A 84 7.58 -9.40 27.75
CA VAL A 84 6.75 -9.40 26.55
C VAL A 84 7.69 -9.42 25.34
N ILE A 85 7.64 -10.49 24.55
CA ILE A 85 8.54 -10.68 23.41
C ILE A 85 7.80 -10.30 22.12
N PRO A 86 8.28 -9.33 21.34
CA PRO A 86 7.75 -9.08 20.01
C PRO A 86 8.22 -10.19 19.06
N VAL A 87 7.28 -10.80 18.35
CA VAL A 87 7.54 -11.88 17.38
C VAL A 87 7.01 -11.45 16.03
N ASN A 88 7.86 -11.52 15.00
CA ASN A 88 7.43 -11.24 13.63
C ASN A 88 6.69 -12.45 13.05
N ILE A 89 5.51 -12.23 12.49
CA ILE A 89 4.67 -13.30 11.93
C ILE A 89 5.37 -14.02 10.78
N TYR A 90 6.11 -13.31 9.93
CA TYR A 90 6.77 -13.90 8.77
C TYR A 90 8.05 -14.66 9.17
N GLU A 91 8.80 -14.16 10.15
CA GLU A 91 9.97 -14.90 10.69
C GLU A 91 9.52 -16.17 11.43
N SER A 92 8.37 -16.12 12.11
CA SER A 92 7.77 -17.26 12.79
C SER A 92 7.37 -18.42 11.88
N ILE A 93 7.45 -18.24 10.55
CA ILE A 93 7.26 -19.32 9.58
C ILE A 93 8.38 -20.35 9.69
N LEU A 94 9.62 -19.89 9.83
CA LEU A 94 10.81 -20.75 9.92
C LEU A 94 11.16 -21.10 11.37
N GLN A 95 10.95 -20.15 12.28
CA GLN A 95 11.28 -20.33 13.69
C GLN A 95 10.33 -19.52 14.56
N ASP A 96 9.48 -20.22 15.29
CA ASP A 96 8.48 -19.60 16.16
C ASP A 96 8.99 -19.51 17.61
N ASP A 97 9.58 -18.37 17.95
CA ASP A 97 10.10 -18.10 19.29
C ASP A 97 9.00 -17.62 20.26
N SER A 98 7.72 -17.71 19.89
CA SER A 98 6.62 -17.32 20.77
C SER A 98 6.34 -18.38 21.84
N HIS A 99 5.92 -17.93 23.02
CA HIS A 99 5.60 -18.83 24.14
C HIS A 99 4.45 -19.81 23.84
N GLY A 100 3.49 -19.40 23.00
CA GLY A 100 2.25 -20.13 22.76
C GLY A 100 2.13 -20.80 21.38
N HIS A 101 3.17 -20.73 20.55
CA HIS A 101 3.14 -21.05 19.13
C HIS A 101 2.07 -20.24 18.36
N ILE A 102 2.47 -19.56 17.29
CA ILE A 102 1.54 -18.87 16.42
C ILE A 102 0.94 -19.93 15.47
N PRO A 103 -0.39 -20.12 15.44
CA PRO A 103 -0.99 -21.10 14.54
C PRO A 103 -0.67 -20.81 13.06
N ASN A 104 -0.34 -21.84 12.28
CA ASN A 104 -0.04 -21.70 10.86
C ASN A 104 -1.18 -21.01 10.08
N GLN A 105 -2.44 -21.28 10.44
CA GLN A 105 -3.59 -20.57 9.86
C GLN A 105 -3.50 -19.05 10.02
N ARG A 106 -3.08 -18.57 11.20
CA ARG A 106 -2.94 -17.13 11.46
C ARG A 106 -1.82 -16.51 10.62
N LYS A 107 -0.74 -17.25 10.38
CA LYS A 107 0.36 -16.85 9.49
C LYS A 107 -0.15 -16.74 8.04
N LEU A 108 -0.90 -17.74 7.55
CA LEU A 108 -1.54 -17.72 6.22
C LEU A 108 -2.54 -16.57 6.07
N ASP A 109 -3.42 -16.37 7.06
CA ASP A 109 -4.40 -15.28 7.05
C ASP A 109 -3.71 -13.91 6.96
N THR A 110 -2.53 -13.76 7.57
CA THR A 110 -1.74 -12.52 7.50
C THR A 110 -1.16 -12.31 6.09
N ILE A 111 -0.68 -13.37 5.43
CA ILE A 111 -0.23 -13.30 4.03
C ILE A 111 -1.42 -12.97 3.11
N ASN A 112 -2.56 -13.62 3.29
CA ASN A 112 -3.78 -13.36 2.50
C ASN A 112 -4.31 -11.94 2.69
N LYS A 113 -4.30 -11.42 3.92
CA LYS A 113 -4.64 -10.01 4.19
C LYS A 113 -3.69 -9.06 3.48
N LEU A 114 -2.40 -9.39 3.43
CA LEU A 114 -1.42 -8.59 2.69
C LEU A 114 -1.72 -8.60 1.18
N ILE A 115 -2.02 -9.75 0.60
CA ILE A 115 -2.43 -9.86 -0.82
C ILE A 115 -3.67 -9.00 -1.08
N GLY A 116 -4.74 -9.15 -0.30
CA GLY A 116 -5.97 -8.38 -0.47
C GLY A 116 -5.77 -6.87 -0.30
N GLN A 117 -4.91 -6.45 0.63
CA GLN A 117 -4.55 -5.03 0.80
C GLN A 117 -3.79 -4.49 -0.42
N LEU A 118 -2.91 -5.28 -1.02
CA LEU A 118 -2.20 -4.89 -2.24
C LEU A 118 -3.14 -4.83 -3.45
N GLU A 119 -4.08 -5.77 -3.58
CA GLU A 119 -5.13 -5.75 -4.60
C GLU A 119 -5.99 -4.49 -4.54
N GLY A 120 -6.52 -4.17 -3.37
CA GLY A 120 -7.31 -2.95 -3.19
C GLY A 120 -6.53 -1.68 -3.52
N LYS A 121 -5.24 -1.63 -3.18
CA LYS A 121 -4.35 -0.52 -3.56
C LYS A 121 -4.13 -0.45 -5.08
N ILE A 122 -3.93 -1.59 -5.74
CA ILE A 122 -3.76 -1.66 -7.21
C ILE A 122 -5.01 -1.13 -7.91
N GLU A 123 -6.20 -1.56 -7.50
CA GLU A 123 -7.46 -1.09 -8.09
C GLU A 123 -7.67 0.41 -7.88
N PHE A 124 -7.38 0.90 -6.68
CA PHE A 124 -7.50 2.32 -6.36
C PHE A 124 -6.52 3.18 -7.18
N GLU A 125 -5.25 2.78 -7.26
CA GLU A 125 -4.24 3.47 -8.06
C GLU A 125 -4.55 3.40 -9.56
N PHE A 126 -5.12 2.29 -10.04
CA PHE A 126 -5.57 2.17 -11.43
C PHE A 126 -6.73 3.12 -11.73
N LYS A 127 -7.75 3.18 -10.86
CA LYS A 127 -8.88 4.11 -11.01
C LYS A 127 -8.40 5.56 -11.05
N LYS A 128 -7.42 5.93 -10.21
CA LYS A 128 -6.79 7.26 -10.26
C LYS A 128 -6.03 7.51 -11.55
N ALA A 129 -5.26 6.52 -12.01
CA ALA A 129 -4.46 6.66 -13.22
C ALA A 129 -5.34 6.86 -14.47
N VAL A 130 -6.47 6.17 -14.55
CA VAL A 130 -7.41 6.25 -15.68
C VAL A 130 -8.35 7.46 -15.59
N ASN A 131 -8.65 7.96 -14.40
CA ASN A 131 -9.58 9.09 -14.23
C ASN A 131 -8.95 10.43 -14.65
N PRO A 132 -9.39 11.06 -15.76
CA PRO A 132 -8.85 12.35 -16.20
C PRO A 132 -9.12 13.48 -15.21
N PHE A 133 -10.23 13.44 -14.48
CA PHE A 133 -10.56 14.47 -13.47
C PHE A 133 -9.62 14.43 -12.27
N PHE A 134 -9.07 13.26 -11.92
CA PHE A 134 -8.05 13.17 -10.88
C PHE A 134 -6.79 13.96 -11.27
N TRP A 135 -6.32 13.80 -12.50
CA TRP A 135 -5.18 14.54 -13.02
C TRP A 135 -5.46 16.03 -13.14
N PHE A 136 -6.67 16.41 -13.56
CA PHE A 136 -7.08 17.82 -13.56
C PHE A 136 -7.05 18.43 -12.16
N GLY A 137 -7.56 17.70 -11.15
CA GLY A 137 -7.48 18.13 -9.76
C GLY A 137 -6.05 18.31 -9.27
N VAL A 138 -5.16 17.35 -9.56
CA VAL A 138 -3.73 17.44 -9.22
C VAL A 138 -3.04 18.60 -9.94
N LEU A 139 -3.38 18.86 -11.21
CA LEU A 139 -2.86 19.99 -11.98
C LEU A 139 -3.35 21.31 -11.38
N LEU A 140 -4.64 21.43 -11.11
CA LEU A 140 -5.26 22.62 -10.53
C LEU A 140 -4.66 22.92 -9.15
N GLU A 141 -4.49 21.91 -8.29
CA GLU A 141 -3.85 22.08 -6.99
C GLU A 141 -2.42 22.62 -7.12
N LYS A 142 -1.65 22.14 -8.12
CA LYS A 142 -0.30 22.67 -8.38
C LYS A 142 -0.35 24.13 -8.84
N ILE A 143 -1.27 24.48 -9.73
CA ILE A 143 -1.44 25.87 -10.21
C ILE A 143 -1.78 26.78 -9.04
N LEU A 144 -2.77 26.40 -8.22
CA LEU A 144 -3.20 27.15 -7.04
C LEU A 144 -2.10 27.31 -5.98
N ARG A 145 -1.05 26.49 -5.98
CA ARG A 145 0.11 26.62 -5.08
C ARG A 145 1.20 27.55 -5.60
N ILE A 146 1.22 27.89 -6.89
CA ILE A 146 2.23 28.80 -7.48
C ILE A 146 2.29 30.15 -6.77
N PRO A 147 1.17 30.87 -6.51
CA PRO A 147 1.24 32.16 -5.85
C PRO A 147 1.77 32.07 -4.42
N PHE A 148 1.38 31.04 -3.67
CA PHE A 148 1.91 30.80 -2.32
C PHE A 148 3.40 30.47 -2.34
N TRP A 149 3.85 29.69 -3.31
CA TRP A 149 5.28 29.45 -3.51
C TRP A 149 6.04 30.75 -3.84
N LEU A 150 5.46 31.64 -4.64
CA LEU A 150 6.05 32.95 -4.91
C LEU A 150 6.15 33.82 -3.64
N LEU A 151 5.07 33.86 -2.84
CA LEU A 151 5.03 34.57 -1.56
C LEU A 151 6.01 33.98 -0.54
N SER A 152 6.29 32.67 -0.57
CA SER A 152 7.31 32.07 0.29
C SER A 152 8.68 32.69 0.13
N LYS A 153 9.00 33.12 -1.10
CA LYS A 153 10.32 33.69 -1.44
C LYS A 153 10.51 35.09 -0.89
N THR A 154 9.44 35.79 -0.52
CA THR A 154 9.53 37.12 0.09
C THR A 154 9.75 37.08 1.61
N GLY A 155 9.92 35.88 2.19
CA GLY A 155 10.11 35.69 3.63
C GLY A 155 8.81 35.54 4.42
N PHE A 156 7.67 35.41 3.73
CA PHE A 156 6.37 35.21 4.36
C PHE A 156 6.21 33.79 4.89
N GLU A 157 5.70 33.65 6.11
CA GLU A 157 5.45 32.36 6.76
C GLU A 157 4.11 31.76 6.24
N ILE A 158 4.17 31.01 5.13
CA ILE A 158 2.98 30.50 4.39
C ILE A 158 2.05 29.67 5.27
N SER A 159 2.60 28.88 6.20
CA SER A 159 1.82 27.97 7.06
C SER A 159 0.73 28.72 7.82
N LYS A 160 0.99 29.97 8.22
CA LYS A 160 -0.01 30.81 8.89
C LYS A 160 -1.02 31.44 7.93
N VAL A 161 -0.69 31.61 6.65
CA VAL A 161 -1.61 32.26 5.69
C VAL A 161 -2.53 31.25 5.02
N GLU A 162 -2.03 30.05 4.74
CA GLU A 162 -2.78 29.00 4.04
C GLU A 162 -3.92 28.42 4.88
N ASP A 163 -3.72 28.28 6.20
CA ASP A 163 -4.76 27.79 7.13
C ASP A 163 -5.80 28.86 7.48
N HIS A 164 -5.49 30.14 7.27
CA HIS A 164 -6.38 31.24 7.56
C HIS A 164 -7.39 31.51 6.42
N PHE A 165 -8.48 32.18 6.75
CA PHE A 165 -9.54 32.59 5.82
C PHE A 165 -9.01 33.28 4.55
N LEU A 166 -7.91 34.04 4.68
CA LEU A 166 -7.23 34.71 3.57
C LEU A 166 -6.70 33.73 2.51
N GLY A 167 -6.15 32.57 2.91
CA GLY A 167 -5.70 31.53 1.99
C GLY A 167 -6.87 30.93 1.20
N LYS A 168 -8.01 30.72 1.85
CA LYS A 168 -9.25 30.25 1.19
C LYS A 168 -9.81 31.30 0.22
N LEU A 169 -9.78 32.57 0.60
CA LEU A 169 -10.24 33.68 -0.26
C LEU A 169 -9.35 33.83 -1.49
N PHE A 170 -8.03 33.76 -1.34
CA PHE A 170 -7.09 33.79 -2.47
C PHE A 170 -7.33 32.64 -3.45
N LYS A 171 -7.48 31.41 -2.95
CA LYS A 171 -7.82 30.24 -3.78
C LYS A 171 -9.14 30.45 -4.52
N LEU A 172 -10.16 31.04 -3.88
CA LEU A 172 -11.44 31.35 -4.52
C LEU A 172 -11.27 32.39 -5.65
N ILE A 173 -10.55 33.49 -5.39
CA ILE A 173 -10.28 34.53 -6.39
C ILE A 173 -9.54 33.94 -7.59
N GLU A 174 -8.55 33.09 -7.34
CA GLU A 174 -7.77 32.43 -8.39
C GLU A 174 -8.62 31.47 -9.22
N ILE A 175 -9.51 30.68 -8.59
CA ILE A 175 -10.48 29.83 -9.30
C ILE A 175 -11.41 30.66 -10.18
N VAL A 176 -11.94 31.77 -9.66
CA VAL A 176 -12.82 32.68 -10.42
C VAL A 176 -12.07 33.31 -11.59
N ALA A 177 -10.82 33.74 -11.40
CA ALA A 177 -9.98 34.29 -12.46
C ALA A 177 -9.69 33.25 -13.55
N LEU A 178 -9.35 32.02 -13.17
CA LEU A 178 -9.14 30.92 -14.12
C LEU A 178 -10.41 30.62 -14.91
N LEU A 179 -11.58 30.53 -14.26
CA LEU A 179 -12.87 30.36 -14.94
C LEU A 179 -13.15 31.49 -15.93
N TYR A 180 -12.91 32.74 -15.53
CA TYR A 180 -13.09 33.91 -16.39
C TYR A 180 -12.17 33.87 -17.61
N ILE A 181 -10.89 33.54 -17.42
CA ILE A 181 -9.92 33.39 -18.51
C ILE A 181 -10.32 32.24 -19.44
N SER A 182 -10.72 31.09 -18.89
CA SER A 182 -11.19 29.94 -19.66
C SER A 182 -12.45 30.26 -20.47
N LEU A 183 -13.40 31.01 -19.92
CA LEU A 183 -14.59 31.48 -20.64
C LEU A 183 -14.22 32.46 -21.76
N ARG A 184 -13.28 33.38 -21.49
CA ARG A 184 -12.87 34.42 -22.44
C ARG A 184 -11.98 33.92 -23.57
N LEU A 185 -11.14 32.92 -23.31
CA LEU A 185 -10.19 32.37 -24.29
C LEU A 185 -10.69 31.09 -24.96
N GLY A 186 -11.66 30.38 -24.36
CA GLY A 186 -11.80 28.94 -24.57
C GLY A 186 -13.12 28.44 -25.14
N ILE A 187 -14.10 29.29 -25.44
CA ILE A 187 -15.27 28.84 -26.21
C ILE A 187 -15.42 29.73 -27.43
N PRO A 188 -15.00 29.26 -28.63
CA PRO A 188 -15.39 29.90 -29.87
C PRO A 188 -16.91 30.00 -29.88
N ASP A 189 -17.46 31.15 -30.26
CA ASP A 189 -18.91 31.37 -30.25
C ASP A 189 -19.70 30.27 -31.00
N GLU A 190 -19.06 29.64 -32.00
CA GLU A 190 -19.57 28.49 -32.76
C GLU A 190 -19.90 27.26 -31.89
N TRP A 191 -19.12 26.98 -30.84
CA TRP A 191 -19.38 25.85 -29.94
C TRP A 191 -20.50 26.16 -28.95
N VAL A 192 -20.62 27.41 -28.51
CA VAL A 192 -21.71 27.88 -27.64
C VAL A 192 -23.05 27.80 -28.37
N THR A 193 -23.11 28.25 -29.62
CA THR A 193 -24.33 28.20 -30.44
C THR A 193 -24.74 26.78 -30.83
N THR A 194 -23.77 25.88 -31.03
CA THR A 194 -24.05 24.47 -31.34
C THR A 194 -24.52 23.69 -30.11
N LEU A 195 -23.97 23.94 -28.92
CA LEU A 195 -24.37 23.30 -27.65
C LEU A 195 -25.70 23.80 -27.09
N LEU A 196 -26.02 25.08 -27.28
CA LEU A 196 -27.32 25.66 -26.86
C LEU A 196 -28.46 25.38 -27.85
N GLY A 197 -28.17 24.63 -28.92
CA GLY A 197 -29.12 24.27 -29.95
C GLY A 197 -29.37 25.43 -30.89
N GLY A 198 -29.40 25.11 -32.19
CA GLY A 198 -30.08 25.90 -33.19
C GLY A 198 -31.58 26.03 -32.87
N VAL A 199 -31.90 26.80 -31.84
CA VAL A 199 -33.21 27.40 -31.60
C VAL A 199 -33.09 28.83 -32.08
N GLY A 200 -33.09 29.01 -33.40
CA GLY A 200 -33.07 30.36 -33.95
C GLY A 200 -32.64 30.46 -35.41
N LYS A 201 -33.27 29.67 -36.29
CA LYS A 201 -33.86 30.20 -37.53
C LYS A 201 -35.11 29.42 -37.86
#